data_AF-A0A1S1Z2E0-F1
#
_entry.id   AF-A0A1S1Z2E0-F1
#
_cell.length_a   1.000
_cell.length_b   1.000
_cell.length_c   1.000
_cell.angle_alpha   90.00
_cell.angle_beta   90.00
_cell.angle_gamma   90.00
#
_symmetry.space_group_name_H-M   'P 1'
#
loop_
_entity.id
_entity.type
_entity.pdbx_description
1 polymer ?
#
loop_
_entity_poly.entity_id
_entity_poly.type
_entity_poly.pdbx_seq_one_letter_code
_entity_poly.pdbx_strand_id
1 'polypeptide(L)'
;MSHFHETGRQKFYRVYAPILTNLGAAVVIIGAMFKILHLPNGGPILAAGLITEAFLFFIGAFAPAAPPEKHYDWELVYPELTSGEAAAPKKVKKADPSKELAALGAMDKLLADAKLTPEVFKNFGSGMENLNKSVGQMKSVASVAGASDEYSRSLQVATKSMGDLNKSFSTTVTAMKTMEGTAADSKAHQAQVQAITKNLGALNAVYEMELKDANNHLKTINKFHGNLANAVQSMDEASKEASKFKTQMSTLTTNLTQLNNVYGKMLTAMKG
;
A
#
# COMPACT_ATOMS: atom_id res chain seq x y z
N MET A 1 -18.24 -13.74 -1.63
CA MET A 1 -16.83 -13.95 -2.03
C MET A 1 -16.72 -15.32 -2.69
N SER A 2 -16.54 -15.36 -4.01
CA SER A 2 -16.36 -16.62 -4.73
C SER A 2 -14.95 -17.15 -4.49
N HIS A 3 -14.83 -18.25 -3.76
CA HIS A 3 -13.58 -19.00 -3.65
C HIS A 3 -13.29 -19.67 -4.99
N PHE A 4 -12.56 -18.98 -5.86
CA PHE A 4 -12.00 -19.58 -7.07
C PHE A 4 -10.93 -20.59 -6.64
N HIS A 5 -11.27 -21.88 -6.70
CA HIS A 5 -10.29 -22.94 -6.51
C HIS A 5 -9.33 -22.94 -7.70
N GLU A 6 -8.14 -22.39 -7.48
CA GLU A 6 -7.09 -22.34 -8.48
C GLU A 6 -6.65 -23.77 -8.83
N THR A 7 -6.85 -24.17 -10.07
CA THR A 7 -6.52 -25.54 -10.53
C THR A 7 -5.00 -25.75 -10.49
N GLY A 8 -4.52 -26.96 -10.20
CA GLY A 8 -3.07 -27.24 -10.13
C GLY A 8 -2.28 -26.80 -11.36
N ARG A 9 -2.89 -26.88 -12.55
CA ARG A 9 -2.32 -26.34 -13.81
C ARG A 9 -2.18 -24.82 -13.79
N GLN A 10 -3.13 -24.07 -13.22
CA GLN A 10 -3.06 -22.61 -13.14
C GLN A 10 -1.94 -22.16 -12.19
N LYS A 11 -1.77 -22.84 -11.05
CA LYS A 11 -0.64 -22.59 -10.13
C LYS A 11 0.71 -22.87 -10.79
N PHE A 12 0.81 -23.95 -11.58
CA PHE A 12 2.01 -24.28 -12.34
C PHE A 12 2.43 -23.14 -13.27
N TYR A 13 1.52 -22.65 -14.10
CA TYR A 13 1.83 -21.58 -15.05
C TYR A 13 1.98 -20.20 -14.41
N ARG A 14 1.32 -19.92 -13.28
CA ARG A 14 1.47 -18.63 -12.59
C ARG A 14 2.78 -18.52 -11.80
N VAL A 15 3.21 -19.60 -11.15
CA VAL A 15 4.33 -19.55 -10.20
C VAL A 15 5.58 -20.20 -10.77
N TYR A 16 5.47 -21.40 -11.33
CA TYR A 16 6.65 -22.19 -11.71
C TYR A 16 7.14 -21.87 -13.12
N ALA A 17 6.24 -21.63 -14.08
CA ALA A 17 6.65 -21.32 -15.45
C ALA A 17 7.51 -20.03 -15.55
N PRO A 18 7.18 -18.90 -14.90
CA PRO A 18 8.01 -17.69 -14.95
C PRO A 18 9.38 -17.87 -14.28
N ILE A 19 9.43 -18.69 -13.23
CA ILE A 19 10.70 -19.01 -12.55
C ILE A 19 11.62 -19.82 -13.48
N LEU A 20 11.07 -20.81 -14.17
CA LEU A 20 11.84 -21.64 -15.10
C LEU A 20 12.34 -20.85 -16.32
N THR A 21 11.51 -19.97 -16.89
CA THR A 21 11.92 -19.10 -18.01
C THR A 21 13.00 -18.11 -17.57
N ASN A 22 12.88 -17.51 -16.39
CA ASN A 22 13.90 -16.59 -15.87
C ASN A 22 15.23 -17.31 -15.56
N LEU A 23 15.17 -18.56 -15.09
CA LEU A 23 16.37 -19.39 -14.90
C LEU A 23 17.04 -19.73 -16.23
N GLY A 24 16.25 -20.04 -17.28
CA GLY A 24 16.76 -20.22 -18.64
C GLY A 24 17.48 -19.01 -19.18
N ALA A 25 16.85 -17.84 -19.09
CA ALA A 25 17.40 -16.57 -19.53
C ALA A 25 18.73 -16.26 -18.82
N ALA A 26 18.86 -16.58 -17.52
CA ALA A 26 20.11 -16.42 -16.79
C ALA A 26 21.26 -17.26 -17.38
N VAL A 27 20.99 -18.52 -17.79
CA VAL A 27 22.00 -19.38 -18.44
C VAL A 27 22.43 -18.82 -19.80
N VAL A 28 21.49 -18.26 -20.58
CA VAL A 28 21.79 -17.59 -21.86
C VAL A 28 22.69 -16.38 -21.64
N ILE A 29 22.38 -15.55 -20.65
CA ILE A 29 23.18 -14.35 -20.33
C ILE A 29 24.60 -14.74 -19.93
N ILE A 30 24.77 -15.80 -19.14
CA ILE A 30 26.10 -16.32 -18.78
C ILE A 30 26.84 -16.81 -20.03
N GLY A 31 26.17 -17.54 -20.93
CA GLY A 31 26.78 -17.97 -22.19
C GLY A 31 27.18 -16.80 -23.10
N ALA A 32 26.33 -15.79 -23.21
CA ALA A 32 26.62 -14.57 -23.97
C ALA A 32 27.81 -13.80 -23.36
N MET A 33 27.87 -13.70 -22.03
CA MET A 33 28.99 -13.09 -21.32
C MET A 33 30.31 -13.79 -21.64
N PHE A 34 30.34 -15.12 -21.60
CA PHE A 34 31.56 -15.89 -21.94
C PHE A 34 32.00 -15.68 -23.39
N LYS A 35 31.04 -15.55 -24.32
CA LYS A 35 31.35 -15.29 -25.72
C LYS A 35 31.91 -13.89 -25.95
N ILE A 36 31.34 -12.87 -25.30
CA ILE A 36 31.79 -11.47 -25.43
C ILE A 36 33.15 -11.24 -24.75
N LEU A 37 33.37 -11.85 -23.58
CA LEU A 37 34.64 -11.76 -22.84
C LEU A 37 35.74 -12.67 -23.40
N HIS A 38 35.49 -13.39 -24.50
CA HIS A 38 36.45 -14.31 -25.12
C HIS A 38 37.01 -15.36 -24.14
N LEU A 39 36.19 -15.79 -23.18
CA LEU A 39 36.57 -16.82 -22.22
C LEU A 39 36.65 -18.20 -22.91
N PRO A 40 37.50 -19.11 -22.42
CA PRO A 40 37.60 -20.45 -22.97
C PRO A 40 36.23 -21.13 -22.95
N ASN A 41 35.91 -21.88 -24.02
CA ASN A 41 34.63 -22.56 -24.23
C ASN A 41 33.38 -21.65 -24.35
N GLY A 42 33.52 -20.35 -24.59
CA GLY A 42 32.36 -19.44 -24.71
C GLY A 42 31.38 -19.77 -25.85
N GLY A 43 31.85 -20.37 -26.95
CA GLY A 43 30.98 -20.86 -28.02
C GLY A 43 30.04 -22.00 -27.57
N PRO A 44 30.60 -23.13 -27.08
CA PRO A 44 29.80 -24.23 -26.53
C PRO A 44 28.85 -23.83 -25.39
N ILE A 45 29.29 -22.96 -24.47
CA ILE A 45 28.45 -22.50 -23.35
C ILE A 45 27.29 -21.64 -23.85
N LEU A 46 27.53 -20.75 -24.81
CA LEU A 46 26.47 -19.97 -25.46
C LEU A 46 25.48 -20.86 -26.20
N ALA A 47 25.97 -21.87 -26.94
CA ALA A 47 25.11 -22.82 -27.64
C ALA A 47 24.22 -23.60 -26.65
N ALA A 48 24.76 -24.05 -25.52
CA ALA A 48 23.99 -24.72 -24.47
C ALA A 48 22.89 -23.80 -23.88
N GLY A 49 23.22 -22.52 -23.63
CA GLY A 49 22.24 -21.54 -23.17
C GLY A 49 21.12 -21.32 -24.18
N LEU A 50 21.45 -21.10 -25.45
CA LEU A 50 20.46 -20.89 -26.52
C LEU A 50 19.56 -22.11 -26.75
N ILE A 51 20.09 -23.33 -26.66
CA ILE A 51 19.29 -24.56 -26.74
C ILE A 51 18.32 -24.66 -25.56
N THR A 52 18.78 -24.29 -24.35
CA THR A 52 17.94 -24.27 -23.15
C THR A 52 16.78 -23.28 -23.32
N GLU A 53 17.07 -22.10 -23.85
CA GLU A 53 16.06 -21.06 -24.11
C GLU A 53 15.06 -21.48 -25.18
N ALA A 54 15.53 -22.10 -26.27
CA ALA A 54 14.65 -22.62 -27.32
C ALA A 54 13.66 -23.67 -26.78
N PHE A 55 14.11 -24.53 -25.86
CA PHE A 55 13.27 -25.52 -25.22
C PHE A 55 12.23 -24.90 -24.28
N LEU A 56 12.63 -23.88 -23.51
CA LEU A 56 11.72 -23.15 -22.61
C LEU A 56 10.66 -22.34 -23.38
N PHE A 57 11.02 -21.70 -24.49
CA PHE A 57 10.05 -21.05 -25.36
C PHE A 57 9.08 -22.05 -25.99
N PHE A 58 9.58 -23.23 -26.40
CA PHE A 58 8.72 -24.27 -26.94
C PHE A 58 7.68 -24.74 -25.92
N ILE A 59 8.07 -24.95 -24.66
CA ILE A 59 7.13 -25.29 -23.58
C ILE A 59 6.18 -24.11 -23.29
N GLY A 60 6.71 -22.87 -23.28
CA GLY A 60 5.94 -21.65 -23.06
C GLY A 60 4.87 -21.40 -24.12
N ALA A 61 5.06 -21.85 -25.36
CA ALA A 61 4.06 -21.71 -26.43
C ALA A 61 2.76 -22.48 -26.15
N PHE A 62 2.81 -23.52 -25.31
CA PHE A 62 1.63 -24.28 -24.86
C PHE A 62 1.06 -23.77 -23.54
N ALA A 63 1.56 -22.66 -23.01
CA ALA A 63 1.04 -22.07 -21.80
C ALA A 63 -0.39 -21.52 -22.04
N PRO A 64 -1.36 -21.82 -21.16
CA PRO A 64 -2.69 -21.24 -21.22
C PRO A 64 -2.60 -19.72 -21.09
N ALA A 65 -3.44 -19.01 -21.83
CA ALA A 65 -3.52 -17.55 -21.79
C ALA A 65 -3.60 -17.07 -20.32
N ALA A 66 -2.76 -16.09 -19.97
CA ALA A 66 -2.72 -15.54 -18.64
C ALA A 66 -4.16 -15.15 -18.21
N PRO A 67 -4.60 -15.51 -16.99
CA PRO A 67 -5.89 -15.05 -16.51
C PRO A 67 -5.89 -13.51 -16.61
N PRO A 68 -6.98 -12.92 -17.14
CA PRO A 68 -7.06 -11.47 -17.30
C PRO A 68 -6.72 -10.84 -15.95
N GLU A 69 -5.90 -9.77 -15.98
CA GLU A 69 -5.57 -9.03 -14.77
C GLU A 69 -6.86 -8.75 -14.00
N LYS A 70 -6.81 -8.87 -12.66
CA LYS A 70 -7.96 -8.55 -11.82
C LYS A 70 -8.29 -7.07 -12.03
N HIS A 71 -9.18 -6.81 -12.99
CA HIS A 71 -9.82 -5.52 -13.13
C HIS A 71 -10.71 -5.41 -11.90
N TYR A 72 -10.27 -4.57 -10.98
CA TYR A 72 -11.12 -4.15 -9.89
C TYR A 72 -12.06 -3.13 -10.51
N ASP A 73 -13.35 -3.46 -10.56
CA ASP A 73 -14.41 -2.54 -10.98
C ASP A 73 -14.60 -1.45 -9.91
N TRP A 74 -13.59 -0.60 -9.74
CA TRP A 74 -13.62 0.54 -8.82
C TRP A 74 -14.80 1.48 -9.13
N GLU A 75 -15.29 1.43 -10.37
CA GLU A 75 -16.51 2.08 -10.86
C GLU A 75 -17.78 1.71 -10.07
N LEU A 76 -17.87 0.48 -9.53
CA LEU A 76 -19.01 0.10 -8.68
C LEU A 76 -18.97 0.79 -7.30
N VAL A 77 -17.77 1.06 -6.78
CA VAL A 77 -17.56 1.66 -5.45
C VAL A 77 -17.43 3.18 -5.53
N TYR A 78 -16.90 3.67 -6.65
CA TYR A 78 -16.70 5.07 -6.98
C TYR A 78 -17.29 5.33 -8.37
N PRO A 79 -18.63 5.49 -8.47
CA PRO A 79 -19.31 5.79 -9.73
C PRO A 79 -18.80 7.09 -10.39
N GLU A 80 -18.11 7.95 -9.65
CA GLU A 80 -17.44 9.15 -10.18
C GLU A 80 -16.29 8.83 -11.17
N LEU A 81 -15.81 7.59 -11.22
CA LEU A 81 -14.80 7.14 -12.19
C LEU A 81 -15.40 6.75 -13.56
N THR A 82 -16.69 6.38 -13.60
CA THR A 82 -17.40 5.95 -14.83
C THR A 82 -17.64 7.07 -15.82
N SER A 83 -17.70 8.32 -15.34
CA SER A 83 -18.21 9.44 -16.14
C SER A 83 -17.24 9.97 -17.19
N GLY A 84 -15.99 9.46 -17.28
CA GLY A 84 -15.04 9.80 -18.35
C GLY A 84 -14.59 11.28 -18.43
N GLU A 85 -15.31 12.20 -17.80
CA GLU A 85 -14.88 13.54 -17.52
C GLU A 85 -13.89 13.48 -16.36
N ALA A 86 -12.67 13.97 -16.60
CA ALA A 86 -11.74 14.35 -15.55
C ALA A 86 -12.47 15.36 -14.66
N ALA A 87 -13.12 14.85 -13.61
CA ALA A 87 -13.91 15.65 -12.71
C ALA A 87 -12.97 16.67 -12.07
N ALA A 88 -13.09 17.93 -12.50
CA ALA A 88 -12.48 19.05 -11.79
C ALA A 88 -12.78 18.87 -10.30
N PRO A 89 -11.80 19.08 -9.40
CA PRO A 89 -11.92 18.70 -8.00
C PRO A 89 -13.18 19.36 -7.42
N LYS A 90 -14.25 18.58 -7.29
CA LYS A 90 -15.47 19.03 -6.67
C LYS A 90 -15.12 19.20 -5.21
N LYS A 91 -15.13 20.46 -4.75
CA LYS A 91 -15.04 20.81 -3.33
C LYS A 91 -15.94 19.84 -2.58
N VAL A 92 -15.34 18.99 -1.75
CA VAL A 92 -16.06 18.08 -0.85
C VAL A 92 -17.08 18.95 -0.13
N LYS A 93 -18.37 18.76 -0.42
CA LYS A 93 -19.42 19.30 0.43
C LYS A 93 -19.16 18.66 1.78
N LYS A 94 -18.66 19.45 2.74
CA LYS A 94 -18.51 19.02 4.13
C LYS A 94 -19.77 18.24 4.49
N ALA A 95 -19.63 16.95 4.79
CA ALA A 95 -20.70 16.18 5.37
C ALA A 95 -21.19 16.97 6.59
N ASP A 96 -22.47 17.31 6.60
CA ASP A 96 -23.08 18.07 7.67
C ASP A 96 -23.08 17.17 8.92
N PRO A 97 -22.27 17.46 9.95
CA PRO A 97 -22.15 16.60 11.13
C PRO A 97 -23.49 16.43 11.85
N SER A 98 -24.45 17.33 11.60
CA SER A 98 -25.78 17.29 12.22
C SER A 98 -26.65 16.14 11.70
N LYS A 99 -26.49 15.71 10.45
CA LYS A 99 -27.31 14.63 9.87
C LYS A 99 -26.85 13.24 10.32
N GLU A 100 -25.55 13.06 10.50
CA GLU A 100 -24.97 11.80 11.00
C GLU A 100 -25.24 11.65 12.52
N LEU A 101 -25.18 12.76 13.27
CA LEU A 101 -25.58 12.82 14.68
C LEU A 101 -27.09 12.60 14.88
N ALA A 102 -27.93 13.05 13.94
CA ALA A 102 -29.37 12.79 13.96
C ALA A 102 -29.71 11.30 13.72
N ALA A 103 -28.94 10.60 12.88
CA ALA A 103 -29.10 9.17 12.65
C ALA A 103 -28.68 8.32 13.88
N LEU A 104 -27.61 8.73 14.56
CA LEU A 104 -27.19 8.14 15.85
C LEU A 104 -28.21 8.42 16.97
N GLY A 105 -28.74 9.64 17.04
CA GLY A 105 -29.78 10.00 18.01
C GLY A 105 -31.12 9.27 17.78
N ALA A 106 -31.45 8.91 16.55
CA ALA A 106 -32.64 8.11 16.23
C ALA A 106 -32.51 6.65 16.70
N MET A 107 -31.29 6.08 16.66
CA MET A 107 -31.03 4.74 17.21
C MET A 107 -31.06 4.74 18.74
N ASP A 108 -30.46 5.75 19.39
CA ASP A 108 -30.54 5.92 20.85
C ASP A 108 -31.97 6.08 21.35
N LYS A 109 -32.82 6.76 20.58
CA LYS A 109 -34.24 6.94 20.90
C LYS A 109 -35.04 5.63 20.81
N LEU A 110 -34.71 4.76 19.85
CA LEU A 110 -35.29 3.42 19.74
C LEU A 110 -34.83 2.48 20.86
N LEU A 111 -33.56 2.59 21.27
CA LEU A 111 -33.02 1.86 22.42
C LEU A 111 -33.62 2.34 23.75
N ALA A 112 -33.87 3.65 23.90
CA ALA A 112 -34.51 4.23 25.08
C ALA A 112 -36.01 3.90 25.17
N ASP A 113 -36.74 3.91 24.05
CA ASP A 113 -38.18 3.58 24.01
C ASP A 113 -38.45 2.10 24.25
N ALA A 114 -37.50 1.21 23.95
CA ALA A 114 -37.62 -0.23 24.24
C ALA A 114 -37.59 -0.58 25.74
N LYS A 115 -37.40 0.41 26.64
CA LYS A 115 -37.45 0.30 28.12
C LYS A 115 -36.97 -1.05 28.67
N LEU A 116 -35.74 -1.41 28.31
CA LEU A 116 -35.02 -2.54 28.88
C LEU A 116 -34.52 -2.17 30.29
N THR A 117 -35.43 -1.84 31.21
CA THR A 117 -35.09 -1.49 32.58
C THR A 117 -34.79 -2.74 33.42
N PRO A 118 -33.89 -2.64 34.42
CA PRO A 118 -33.59 -3.73 35.36
C PRO A 118 -34.84 -4.32 36.03
N GLU A 119 -35.91 -3.54 36.14
CA GLU A 119 -37.21 -3.93 36.70
C GLU A 119 -37.96 -4.92 35.80
N VAL A 120 -37.92 -4.77 34.48
CA VAL A 120 -38.51 -5.73 33.53
C VAL A 120 -37.77 -7.06 33.61
N PHE A 121 -36.44 -7.02 33.74
CA PHE A 121 -35.62 -8.22 33.95
C PHE A 121 -35.89 -8.88 35.31
N LYS A 122 -36.07 -8.10 36.38
CA LYS A 122 -36.41 -8.60 37.72
C LYS A 122 -37.80 -9.25 37.75
N ASN A 123 -38.78 -8.63 37.10
CA ASN A 123 -40.14 -9.15 36.99
C ASN A 123 -40.20 -10.42 36.13
N PHE A 124 -39.42 -10.47 35.04
CA PHE A 124 -39.27 -11.67 34.22
C PHE A 124 -38.57 -12.80 34.99
N GLY A 125 -37.47 -12.52 35.68
CA GLY A 125 -36.76 -13.49 36.51
C GLY A 125 -37.64 -14.07 37.63
N SER A 126 -38.44 -13.22 38.29
CA SER A 126 -39.40 -13.66 39.31
C SER A 126 -40.52 -14.52 38.72
N GLY A 127 -41.01 -14.19 37.52
CA GLY A 127 -41.97 -15.01 36.76
C GLY A 127 -41.41 -16.39 36.40
N MET A 128 -40.15 -16.45 35.98
CA MET A 128 -39.44 -17.70 35.66
C MET A 128 -39.20 -18.56 36.91
N GLU A 129 -38.86 -17.95 38.05
CA GLU A 129 -38.69 -18.65 39.32
C GLU A 129 -40.02 -19.23 39.83
N ASN A 130 -41.11 -18.48 39.71
CA ASN A 130 -42.46 -18.94 40.06
C ASN A 130 -42.94 -20.07 39.14
N LEU A 131 -42.61 -19.99 37.85
CA LEU A 131 -42.87 -21.07 36.89
C LEU A 131 -42.07 -22.34 37.27
N ASN A 132 -40.79 -22.19 37.61
CA ASN A 132 -39.94 -23.30 38.05
C ASN A 132 -40.47 -23.96 39.34
N LYS A 133 -40.93 -23.15 40.31
CA LYS A 133 -41.59 -23.66 41.53
C LYS A 133 -42.88 -24.42 41.22
N SER A 134 -43.70 -23.89 40.31
CA SER A 134 -44.95 -24.54 39.88
C SER A 134 -44.69 -25.86 39.15
N VAL A 135 -43.68 -25.92 38.29
CA VAL A 135 -43.25 -27.16 37.62
C VAL A 135 -42.67 -28.17 38.62
N GLY A 136 -41.91 -27.71 39.62
CA GLY A 136 -41.40 -28.57 40.70
C GLY A 136 -42.51 -29.17 41.58
N GLN A 137 -43.56 -28.40 41.89
CA GLN A 137 -44.74 -28.89 42.60
C GLN A 137 -45.55 -29.87 41.74
N MET A 138 -45.66 -29.62 40.43
CA MET A 138 -46.32 -30.52 39.49
C MET A 138 -45.60 -31.87 39.35
N LYS A 139 -44.26 -31.88 39.42
CA LYS A 139 -43.44 -33.10 39.50
C LYS A 139 -43.74 -33.94 40.75
N SER A 140 -43.99 -33.27 41.89
CA SER A 140 -44.28 -33.94 43.16
C SER A 140 -45.71 -34.49 43.22
N VAL A 141 -46.66 -33.91 42.49
CA VAL A 141 -48.03 -34.46 42.34
C VAL A 141 -48.04 -35.63 41.34
N ALA A 142 -47.26 -35.54 40.26
CA ALA A 142 -47.10 -36.63 39.29
C ALA A 142 -46.38 -37.87 39.84
N SER A 143 -45.60 -37.73 40.93
CA SER A 143 -45.00 -38.89 41.61
C SER A 143 -45.95 -39.60 42.58
N VAL A 144 -47.08 -38.99 42.96
CA VAL A 144 -48.08 -39.55 43.91
C VAL A 144 -49.24 -40.21 43.17
N ALA A 145 -49.62 -39.72 41.99
CA ALA A 145 -50.56 -40.38 41.09
C ALA A 145 -49.77 -40.96 39.92
N GLY A 146 -49.58 -42.29 39.88
CA GLY A 146 -48.69 -43.01 38.96
C GLY A 146 -48.91 -42.72 37.46
N ALA A 147 -48.40 -41.58 37.00
CA ALA A 147 -48.46 -41.12 35.62
C ALA A 147 -47.08 -41.30 34.96
N SER A 148 -46.99 -42.41 34.22
CA SER A 148 -46.05 -42.75 33.12
C SER A 148 -44.66 -42.10 33.12
N ASP A 149 -43.65 -42.97 33.19
CA ASP A 149 -42.21 -42.68 33.13
C ASP A 149 -41.80 -41.68 32.03
N GLU A 150 -42.49 -41.72 30.88
CA GLU A 150 -42.28 -40.81 29.74
C GLU A 150 -42.61 -39.33 30.04
N TYR A 151 -43.62 -39.08 30.87
CA TYR A 151 -43.96 -37.72 31.32
C TYR A 151 -42.90 -37.17 32.27
N SER A 152 -42.44 -38.01 33.21
CA SER A 152 -41.36 -37.67 34.14
C SER A 152 -40.06 -37.36 33.39
N ARG A 153 -39.76 -38.13 32.34
CA ARG A 153 -38.62 -37.92 31.44
C ARG A 153 -38.75 -36.64 30.63
N SER A 154 -39.92 -36.38 30.05
CA SER A 154 -40.21 -35.13 29.32
C SER A 154 -40.10 -33.90 30.23
N LEU A 155 -40.54 -34.00 31.48
CA LEU A 155 -40.43 -32.94 32.47
C LEU A 155 -38.97 -32.66 32.87
N GLN A 156 -38.14 -33.71 32.98
CA GLN A 156 -36.70 -33.56 33.24
C GLN A 156 -35.98 -32.88 32.07
N VAL A 157 -36.30 -33.27 30.84
CA VAL A 157 -35.75 -32.63 29.63
C VAL A 157 -36.16 -31.16 29.57
N ALA A 158 -37.44 -30.84 29.82
CA ALA A 158 -37.92 -29.47 29.87
C ALA A 158 -37.23 -28.64 30.96
N THR A 159 -37.02 -29.21 32.16
CA THR A 159 -36.30 -28.56 33.27
C THR A 159 -34.85 -28.27 32.90
N LYS A 160 -34.19 -29.22 32.22
CA LYS A 160 -32.81 -29.05 31.76
C LYS A 160 -32.71 -27.99 30.67
N SER A 161 -33.59 -28.02 29.66
CA SER A 161 -33.67 -26.98 28.63
C SER A 161 -33.97 -25.61 29.22
N MET A 162 -34.77 -25.52 30.29
CA MET A 162 -35.01 -24.25 31.00
C MET A 162 -33.75 -23.75 31.72
N GLY A 163 -32.97 -24.65 32.32
CA GLY A 163 -31.67 -24.34 32.91
C GLY A 163 -30.66 -23.85 31.87
N ASP A 164 -30.62 -24.51 30.70
CA ASP A 164 -29.76 -24.12 29.59
C ASP A 164 -30.17 -22.76 29.01
N LEU A 165 -31.48 -22.49 28.89
CA LEU A 165 -32.00 -21.18 28.50
C LEU A 165 -31.59 -20.08 29.49
N ASN A 166 -31.68 -20.33 30.79
CA ASN A 166 -31.26 -19.37 31.81
C ASN A 166 -29.75 -19.04 31.72
N LYS A 167 -28.93 -20.06 31.41
CA LYS A 167 -27.49 -19.91 31.20
C LYS A 167 -27.17 -19.10 29.94
N SER A 168 -27.85 -19.38 28.83
CA SER A 168 -27.73 -18.59 27.60
C SER A 168 -28.18 -17.15 27.81
N PHE A 169 -29.26 -16.93 28.57
CA PHE A 169 -29.74 -15.57 28.89
C PHE A 169 -28.74 -14.78 29.74
N SER A 170 -28.14 -15.41 30.75
CA SER A 170 -27.06 -14.82 31.56
C SER A 170 -25.84 -14.45 30.71
N THR A 171 -25.49 -15.31 29.74
CA THR A 171 -24.41 -15.05 28.78
C THR A 171 -24.75 -13.86 27.89
N THR A 172 -25.98 -13.77 27.38
CA THR A 172 -26.46 -12.64 26.55
C THR A 172 -26.50 -11.34 27.34
N VAL A 173 -26.94 -11.36 28.61
CA VAL A 173 -26.93 -10.17 29.49
C VAL A 173 -25.49 -9.70 29.74
N THR A 174 -24.55 -10.63 29.90
CA THR A 174 -23.13 -10.30 30.04
C THR A 174 -22.58 -9.68 28.75
N ALA A 175 -22.95 -10.22 27.58
CA ALA A 175 -22.58 -9.67 26.28
C ALA A 175 -23.18 -8.26 26.05
N MET A 176 -24.43 -8.04 26.45
CA MET A 176 -25.07 -6.71 26.40
C MET A 176 -24.38 -5.71 27.35
N LYS A 177 -23.97 -6.14 28.54
CA LYS A 177 -23.21 -5.31 29.48
C LYS A 177 -21.80 -4.98 28.95
N THR A 178 -21.17 -5.89 28.22
CA THR A 178 -19.91 -5.57 27.51
C THR A 178 -20.15 -4.61 26.34
N MET A 179 -21.32 -4.65 25.68
CA MET A 179 -21.71 -3.65 24.67
C MET A 179 -21.99 -2.27 25.27
N GLU A 180 -22.52 -2.19 26.49
CA GLU A 180 -22.66 -0.94 27.25
C GLU A 180 -21.28 -0.34 27.59
N GLY A 181 -20.30 -1.20 27.93
CA GLY A 181 -18.90 -0.80 28.16
C GLY A 181 -18.19 -0.26 26.92
N THR A 182 -18.56 -0.69 25.71
CA THR A 182 -18.01 -0.17 24.45
C THR A 182 -18.42 1.28 24.11
N ALA A 183 -19.27 1.94 24.91
CA ALA A 183 -19.47 3.39 24.78
C ALA A 183 -18.18 4.20 25.05
N ALA A 184 -17.29 3.68 25.92
CA ALA A 184 -15.97 4.26 26.16
C ALA A 184 -15.00 3.99 24.99
N ASP A 185 -15.02 2.77 24.44
CA ASP A 185 -14.23 2.39 23.26
C ASP A 185 -14.70 3.10 21.98
N SER A 186 -16.00 3.38 21.83
CA SER A 186 -16.54 4.15 20.70
C SER A 186 -15.98 5.58 20.67
N LYS A 187 -15.78 6.20 21.84
CA LYS A 187 -15.13 7.52 21.96
C LYS A 187 -13.65 7.47 21.61
N ALA A 188 -12.95 6.41 22.01
CA ALA A 188 -11.55 6.17 21.63
C ALA A 188 -11.41 5.89 20.13
N HIS A 189 -12.33 5.12 19.55
CA HIS A 189 -12.34 4.80 18.12
C HIS A 189 -12.67 6.04 17.28
N GLN A 190 -13.61 6.89 17.72
CA GLN A 190 -13.91 8.16 17.08
C GLN A 190 -12.74 9.15 17.19
N ALA A 191 -12.03 9.17 18.32
CA ALA A 191 -10.78 9.94 18.46
C ALA A 191 -9.68 9.42 17.51
N GLN A 192 -9.55 8.10 17.33
CA GLN A 192 -8.63 7.50 16.34
C GLN A 192 -9.01 7.86 14.90
N VAL A 193 -10.29 7.80 14.52
CA VAL A 193 -10.74 8.18 13.18
C VAL A 193 -10.53 9.67 12.90
N GLN A 194 -10.75 10.53 13.90
CA GLN A 194 -10.41 11.96 13.80
C GLN A 194 -8.89 12.18 13.65
N ALA A 195 -8.07 11.43 14.39
CA ALA A 195 -6.61 11.49 14.26
C ALA A 195 -6.14 11.05 12.87
N ILE A 196 -6.71 9.96 12.33
CA ILE A 196 -6.45 9.49 10.96
C ILE A 196 -6.85 10.57 9.94
N THR A 197 -8.02 11.18 10.09
CA THR A 197 -8.49 12.24 9.20
C THR A 197 -7.57 13.46 9.23
N LYS A 198 -7.13 13.86 10.42
CA LYS A 198 -6.17 14.95 10.61
C LYS A 198 -4.81 14.63 9.99
N ASN A 199 -4.34 13.40 10.16
CA ASN A 199 -3.08 12.92 9.58
C ASN A 199 -3.15 12.84 8.05
N LEU A 200 -4.27 12.39 7.48
CA LEU A 200 -4.49 12.39 6.03
C LEU A 200 -4.52 13.82 5.46
N GLY A 201 -5.16 14.76 6.16
CA GLY A 201 -5.13 16.18 5.78
C GLY A 201 -3.72 16.78 5.83
N ALA A 202 -2.94 16.46 6.86
CA ALA A 202 -1.55 16.87 6.97
C ALA A 202 -0.69 16.25 5.85
N LEU A 203 -0.92 14.98 5.51
CA LEU A 203 -0.19 14.29 4.45
C LEU A 203 -0.49 14.88 3.07
N ASN A 204 -1.73 15.28 2.81
CA ASN A 204 -2.09 16.00 1.59
C ASN A 204 -1.41 17.38 1.51
N ALA A 205 -1.31 18.09 2.64
CA ALA A 205 -0.59 19.37 2.71
C ALA A 205 0.93 19.19 2.50
N VAL A 206 1.51 18.10 3.01
CA VAL A 206 2.91 17.73 2.71
C VAL A 206 3.07 17.41 1.23
N TYR A 207 2.12 16.70 0.60
CA TYR A 207 2.18 16.39 -0.82
C TYR A 207 2.18 17.66 -1.70
N GLU A 208 1.32 18.63 -1.38
CA GLU A 208 1.33 19.95 -2.04
C GLU A 208 2.63 20.72 -1.79
N MET A 209 3.19 20.63 -0.57
CA MET A 209 4.47 21.24 -0.22
C MET A 209 5.64 20.62 -0.98
N GLU A 210 5.70 19.30 -1.07
CA GLU A 210 6.73 18.55 -1.83
C GLU A 210 6.65 18.86 -3.33
N LEU A 211 5.44 18.91 -3.91
CA LEU A 211 5.26 19.33 -5.30
C LEU A 211 5.74 20.77 -5.54
N LYS A 212 5.51 21.66 -4.58
CA LYS A 212 5.99 23.05 -4.64
C LYS A 212 7.51 23.12 -4.50
N ASP A 213 8.09 22.35 -3.59
CA ASP A 213 9.54 22.33 -3.37
C ASP A 213 10.27 21.70 -4.55
N ALA A 214 9.75 20.60 -5.12
CA ALA A 214 10.24 20.01 -6.35
C ALA A 214 10.24 21.02 -7.51
N ASN A 215 9.18 21.81 -7.66
CA ASN A 215 9.14 22.89 -8.66
C ASN A 215 10.21 23.97 -8.41
N ASN A 216 10.40 24.39 -7.16
CA ASN A 216 11.45 25.33 -6.79
C ASN A 216 12.84 24.75 -7.05
N HIS A 217 13.03 23.45 -6.79
CA HIS A 217 14.26 22.73 -7.05
C HIS A 217 14.57 22.67 -8.54
N LEU A 218 13.58 22.34 -9.40
CA LEU A 218 13.73 22.38 -10.86
C LEU A 218 14.09 23.78 -11.36
N LYS A 219 13.50 24.83 -10.80
CA LYS A 219 13.85 26.22 -11.14
C LYS A 219 15.29 26.55 -10.75
N THR A 220 15.73 26.07 -9.59
CA THR A 220 17.10 26.24 -9.11
C THR A 220 18.10 25.47 -9.98
N ILE A 221 17.77 24.24 -10.38
CA ILE A 221 18.55 23.43 -11.33
C ILE A 221 18.67 24.15 -12.67
N ASN A 222 17.58 24.65 -13.24
CA ASN A 222 17.63 25.38 -14.51
C ASN A 222 18.52 26.62 -14.42
N LYS A 223 18.46 27.37 -13.31
CA LYS A 223 19.36 28.51 -13.07
C LYS A 223 20.81 28.07 -12.92
N PHE A 224 21.07 26.96 -12.22
CA PHE A 224 22.39 26.38 -12.07
C PHE A 224 22.98 25.96 -13.43
N HIS A 225 22.20 25.29 -14.29
CA HIS A 225 22.60 24.94 -15.65
C HIS A 225 22.98 26.18 -16.48
N GLY A 226 22.20 27.26 -16.40
CA GLY A 226 22.53 28.52 -17.07
C GLY A 226 23.83 29.14 -16.55
N ASN A 227 24.02 29.16 -15.23
CA ASN A 227 25.26 29.66 -14.63
C ASN A 227 26.47 28.79 -15.01
N LEU A 228 26.30 27.46 -15.09
CA LEU A 228 27.35 26.53 -15.46
C LEU A 228 27.71 26.67 -16.94
N ALA A 229 26.72 26.85 -17.81
CA ALA A 229 26.95 27.17 -19.22
C ALA A 229 27.75 28.47 -19.38
N ASN A 230 27.38 29.52 -18.65
CA ASN A 230 28.12 30.78 -18.64
C ASN A 230 29.56 30.59 -18.12
N ALA A 231 29.75 29.82 -17.03
CA ALA A 231 31.07 29.55 -16.48
C ALA A 231 31.95 28.78 -17.48
N VAL A 232 31.41 27.76 -18.15
CA VAL A 232 32.11 27.02 -19.20
C VAL A 232 32.48 27.93 -20.36
N GLN A 233 31.60 28.84 -20.77
CA GLN A 233 31.89 29.79 -21.84
C GLN A 233 32.99 30.79 -21.46
N SER A 234 32.94 31.37 -20.25
CA SER A 234 34.02 32.22 -19.75
C SER A 234 35.34 31.46 -19.64
N MET A 235 35.31 30.17 -19.30
CA MET A 235 36.51 29.33 -19.23
C MET A 235 37.09 29.05 -20.63
N ASP A 236 36.24 28.86 -21.65
CA ASP A 236 36.67 28.75 -23.05
C ASP A 236 37.29 30.06 -23.57
N GLU A 237 36.68 31.19 -23.25
CA GLU A 237 37.22 32.52 -23.59
C GLU A 237 38.58 32.76 -22.91
N ALA A 238 38.69 32.48 -21.60
CA ALA A 238 39.95 32.59 -20.87
C ALA A 238 41.04 31.67 -21.44
N SER A 239 40.67 30.45 -21.86
CA SER A 239 41.59 29.51 -22.53
C SER A 239 42.10 30.06 -23.87
N LYS A 240 41.21 30.63 -24.69
CA LYS A 240 41.59 31.30 -25.95
C LYS A 240 42.50 32.48 -25.70
N GLU A 241 42.22 33.28 -24.67
CA GLU A 241 43.00 34.46 -24.33
C GLU A 241 44.39 34.09 -23.80
N ALA A 242 44.50 33.04 -22.99
CA ALA A 242 45.77 32.47 -22.55
C ALA A 242 46.61 31.95 -23.74
N SER A 243 45.98 31.33 -24.74
CA SER A 243 46.65 30.91 -25.97
C SER A 243 47.19 32.10 -26.79
N LYS A 244 46.39 33.16 -26.93
CA LYS A 244 46.83 34.41 -27.58
C LYS A 244 47.99 35.04 -26.83
N PHE A 245 47.91 35.13 -25.51
CA PHE A 245 48.97 35.66 -24.65
C PHE A 245 50.27 34.87 -24.82
N LYS A 246 50.21 33.53 -24.83
CA LYS A 246 51.37 32.67 -25.12
C LYS A 246 52.01 32.99 -26.47
N THR A 247 51.18 33.19 -27.50
CA THR A 247 51.64 33.54 -28.85
C THR A 247 52.32 34.90 -28.88
N GLN A 248 51.71 35.92 -28.27
CA GLN A 248 52.26 37.26 -28.18
C GLN A 248 53.57 37.29 -27.38
N MET A 249 53.65 36.55 -26.27
CA MET A 249 54.87 36.42 -25.47
C MET A 249 55.99 35.77 -26.31
N SER A 250 55.69 34.71 -27.05
CA SER A 250 56.65 34.09 -27.98
C SER A 250 57.19 35.07 -29.02
N THR A 251 56.31 35.89 -29.61
CA THR A 251 56.71 36.94 -30.56
C THR A 251 57.55 38.01 -29.89
N LEU A 252 57.18 38.45 -28.68
CA LEU A 252 57.95 39.43 -27.90
C LEU A 252 59.35 38.91 -27.57
N THR A 253 59.47 37.66 -27.10
CA THR A 253 60.77 37.01 -26.85
C THR A 253 61.60 36.95 -28.12
N THR A 254 60.99 36.64 -29.28
CA THR A 254 61.67 36.63 -30.58
C THR A 254 62.20 38.02 -30.93
N ASN A 255 61.37 39.06 -30.81
CA ASN A 255 61.75 40.43 -31.10
C ASN A 255 62.85 40.94 -30.15
N LEU A 256 62.75 40.65 -28.85
CA LEU A 256 63.81 40.99 -27.88
C LEU A 256 65.13 40.29 -28.21
N THR A 257 65.09 39.02 -28.62
CA THR A 257 66.28 38.28 -29.05
C THR A 257 66.90 38.91 -30.29
N GLN A 258 66.09 39.30 -31.29
CA GLN A 258 66.57 40.00 -32.49
C GLN A 258 67.19 41.36 -32.14
N LEU A 259 66.55 42.13 -31.26
CA LEU A 259 67.04 43.43 -30.79
C LEU A 259 68.41 43.27 -30.11
N ASN A 260 68.53 42.29 -29.22
CA ASN A 260 69.76 42.02 -28.49
C ASN A 260 70.90 41.57 -29.43
N ASN A 261 70.58 40.79 -30.47
CA ASN A 261 71.54 40.45 -31.53
C ASN A 261 72.01 41.67 -32.34
N VAL A 262 71.12 42.62 -32.66
CA VAL A 262 71.50 43.86 -33.35
C VAL A 262 72.38 44.74 -32.46
N TYR A 263 72.03 44.89 -31.17
CA TYR A 263 72.87 45.61 -30.22
C TYR A 263 74.23 44.94 -30.02
N GLY A 264 74.29 43.60 -29.97
CA GLY A 264 75.56 42.87 -29.90
C GLY A 264 76.43 43.08 -31.14
N LYS A 265 75.83 43.08 -32.34
CA LYS A 265 76.54 43.39 -33.60
C LYS A 265 77.04 44.83 -33.63
N MET A 266 76.24 45.80 -33.17
CA MET A 266 76.64 47.21 -33.03
C MET A 266 77.78 47.39 -32.00
N LEU A 267 77.71 46.73 -30.85
CA LEU A 267 78.75 46.79 -29.82
C LEU A 267 80.07 46.18 -30.31
N THR A 268 79.99 45.07 -31.05
CA THR A 268 81.17 44.42 -31.66
C THR A 268 81.76 45.33 -32.74
N ALA A 269 80.93 45.98 -33.55
CA ALA A 269 81.36 46.94 -34.58
C ALA A 269 81.89 48.27 -34.03
N MET A 270 81.58 48.64 -32.77
CA MET A 270 82.16 49.81 -32.10
C MET A 270 83.43 49.49 -31.28
N LYS A 271 83.74 48.21 -31.04
CA LYS A 271 84.92 47.78 -30.26
C LYS A 271 86.04 47.17 -31.11
N GLY A 272 85.76 46.83 -32.37
CA GLY A 272 86.77 46.47 -33.39
C GLY A 272 87.07 47.66 -34.28
#